data_AF-A0A974YHU7-F1
#
_entry.id   AF-A0A974YHU7-F1
#
_cell.length_a   1.000
_cell.length_b   1.000
_cell.length_c   1.000
_cell.angle_alpha   90.00
_cell.angle_beta   90.00
_cell.angle_gamma   90.00
#
_symmetry.space_group_name_H-M   'P 1'
#
loop_
_entity.id
_entity.type
_entity.pdbx_description
1 polymer ?
#
loop_
_entity_poly.entity_id
_entity_poly.type
_entity_poly.pdbx_seq_one_letter_code
_entity_poly.pdbx_strand_id
1 'polypeptide(L)'
;MRVPAALLMIIALSACVSTGDQAPQPVPPANLGSTQAAPPVPPAPIPAALPPGYTRHITYRDGRFTLPDGSIVPADPNGGFTISTGAYIPPDGAGGIILPNGARCISDSARGYFCP
;
A
#
# COMPACT_ATOMS: atom_id res chain seq x y z
N MET A 1 72.73 18.79 -4.77
CA MET A 1 72.53 20.12 -4.14
C MET A 1 71.11 20.59 -4.43
N ARG A 2 70.56 21.48 -3.59
CA ARG A 2 69.42 22.40 -3.86
C ARG A 2 68.11 21.82 -4.43
N VAL A 3 67.07 21.91 -3.60
CA VAL A 3 65.66 22.04 -4.04
C VAL A 3 65.47 23.42 -4.70
N PRO A 4 64.68 23.50 -5.79
CA PRO A 4 63.58 24.48 -5.89
C PRO A 4 62.22 23.74 -5.87
N ALA A 5 61.12 24.23 -5.26
CA ALA A 5 60.56 25.59 -5.15
C ALA A 5 60.09 26.16 -6.50
N ALA A 6 58.92 26.81 -6.64
CA ALA A 6 57.85 27.13 -5.68
C ALA A 6 56.49 27.22 -6.45
N LEU A 7 55.33 26.93 -5.84
CA LEU A 7 54.44 27.93 -5.18
C LEU A 7 54.06 29.09 -6.14
N LEU A 8 52.83 29.21 -6.66
CA LEU A 8 51.61 29.86 -6.09
C LEU A 8 50.47 29.73 -7.15
N MET A 9 49.16 29.92 -6.95
CA MET A 9 48.30 30.60 -5.95
C MET A 9 46.98 29.77 -5.83
N ILE A 10 46.36 29.42 -4.69
CA ILE A 10 45.58 30.22 -3.70
C ILE A 10 44.50 31.10 -4.40
N ILE A 11 43.17 30.98 -4.18
CA ILE A 11 42.27 31.41 -3.06
C ILE A 11 40.87 30.83 -3.41
N ALA A 12 39.94 30.36 -2.57
CA ALA A 12 39.83 29.91 -1.15
C ALA A 12 38.74 28.77 -1.14
N LEU A 13 37.83 28.45 -0.19
CA LEU A 13 37.31 28.94 1.11
C LEU A 13 37.18 27.70 2.04
N SER A 14 37.53 27.71 3.33
CA SER A 14 36.89 28.33 4.52
C SER A 14 35.64 27.64 5.06
N ALA A 15 35.83 26.63 5.93
CA ALA A 15 34.96 26.38 7.10
C ALA A 15 35.71 25.59 8.21
N CYS A 16 36.06 26.31 9.27
CA CYS A 16 36.43 25.92 10.64
C CYS A 16 36.61 24.44 11.04
N VAL A 17 37.82 24.11 11.52
CA VAL A 17 38.13 22.97 12.40
C VAL A 17 38.12 23.41 13.87
N SER A 18 37.72 22.54 14.82
CA SER A 18 38.43 22.27 16.09
C SER A 18 37.60 21.51 17.14
N THR A 19 38.07 20.31 17.46
CA THR A 19 38.28 19.75 18.82
C THR A 19 37.46 20.31 19.99
N GLY A 20 36.60 19.47 20.56
CA GLY A 20 36.20 19.52 21.97
C GLY A 20 36.56 18.19 22.66
N ASP A 21 37.19 18.27 23.84
CA ASP A 21 37.46 17.09 24.67
C ASP A 21 36.15 16.56 25.27
N GLN A 22 35.99 15.23 25.33
CA GLN A 22 34.94 14.62 26.15
C GLN A 22 35.41 13.30 26.77
N ALA A 23 36.05 13.40 27.93
CA ALA A 23 36.23 12.31 28.89
C ALA A 23 34.94 11.48 29.09
N PRO A 24 35.05 10.16 29.37
CA PRO A 24 33.91 9.24 29.34
C PRO A 24 32.83 9.62 30.37
N GLN A 25 31.68 10.08 29.87
CA GLN A 25 30.46 10.27 30.65
C GLN A 25 29.67 8.95 30.69
N PRO A 26 28.96 8.63 31.80
CA PRO A 26 28.39 7.31 32.02
C PRO A 26 27.30 6.96 31.01
N VAL A 27 27.24 5.69 30.60
CA VAL A 27 26.25 5.19 29.65
C VAL A 27 24.82 5.40 30.18
N PRO A 28 23.96 6.18 29.49
CA PRO A 28 22.52 6.05 29.70
C PRO A 28 22.09 4.65 29.24
N PRO A 29 21.09 4.02 29.89
CA PRO A 29 20.64 2.70 29.51
C PRO A 29 20.17 2.69 28.04
N ALA A 30 20.33 1.56 27.37
CA ALA A 30 20.02 1.43 25.96
C ALA A 30 18.52 1.66 25.70
N ASN A 31 18.20 2.86 25.21
CA ASN A 31 16.89 3.19 24.62
C ASN A 31 16.76 2.44 23.28
N LEU A 32 16.64 1.12 23.35
CA LEU A 32 16.35 0.25 22.22
C LEU A 32 15.11 0.80 21.53
N GLY A 33 15.28 1.18 20.26
CA GLY A 33 14.25 1.87 19.50
C GLY A 33 12.95 1.08 19.54
N SER A 34 11.88 1.72 20.03
CA SER A 34 10.54 1.15 20.03
C SER A 34 9.95 1.18 18.61
N THR A 35 10.62 0.50 17.69
CA THR A 35 10.01 -0.02 16.46
C THR A 35 8.99 -1.05 16.88
N GLN A 36 7.82 -0.58 17.31
CA GLN A 36 6.68 -1.42 17.62
C GLN A 36 6.28 -2.11 16.32
N ALA A 37 6.74 -3.35 16.16
CA ALA A 37 6.27 -4.20 15.08
C ALA A 37 4.75 -4.25 15.18
N ALA A 38 4.06 -3.72 14.16
CA ALA A 38 2.62 -3.80 14.08
C ALA A 38 2.24 -5.28 14.23
N PRO A 39 1.27 -5.65 15.10
CA PRO A 39 0.84 -7.02 15.23
C PRO A 39 0.51 -7.57 13.84
N PRO A 40 0.92 -8.81 13.50
CA PRO A 40 0.57 -9.40 12.21
C PRO A 40 -0.95 -9.43 12.11
N VAL A 41 -1.50 -8.56 11.25
CA VAL A 41 -2.94 -8.42 11.07
C VAL A 41 -3.46 -9.80 10.67
N PRO A 42 -4.35 -10.43 11.46
CA PRO A 42 -4.88 -11.74 11.12
C PRO A 42 -5.51 -11.67 9.73
N PRO A 43 -5.34 -12.70 8.88
CA PRO A 43 -6.07 -12.77 7.62
C PRO A 43 -7.55 -12.57 7.91
N ALA A 44 -8.14 -11.52 7.33
CA ALA A 44 -9.55 -11.21 7.58
C ALA A 44 -10.39 -12.45 7.24
N PRO A 45 -11.24 -12.94 8.17
CA PRO A 45 -11.98 -14.17 7.94
C PRO A 45 -12.90 -13.96 6.73
N ILE A 46 -12.65 -14.71 5.66
CA ILE A 46 -13.49 -14.70 4.46
C ILE A 46 -14.93 -14.98 4.92
N PRO A 47 -15.90 -14.08 4.68
CA PRO A 47 -17.24 -14.27 5.21
C PRO A 47 -17.89 -15.52 4.59
N ALA A 48 -18.03 -16.57 5.41
CA ALA A 48 -18.58 -17.86 4.98
C ALA A 48 -20.11 -17.82 4.72
N ALA A 49 -20.74 -16.67 4.95
CA ALA A 49 -22.13 -16.38 4.64
C ALA A 49 -22.24 -14.93 4.11
N LEU A 50 -23.22 -14.72 3.23
CA LEU A 50 -23.60 -13.38 2.76
C LEU A 50 -24.07 -12.51 3.93
N PRO A 51 -23.78 -11.20 3.96
CA PRO A 51 -24.36 -10.30 4.96
C PRO A 51 -25.89 -10.22 4.82
N PRO A 52 -26.65 -9.93 5.89
CA PRO A 52 -28.10 -9.84 5.83
C PRO A 52 -28.58 -8.82 4.79
N GLY A 53 -29.49 -9.23 3.91
CA GLY A 53 -30.01 -8.39 2.82
C GLY A 53 -29.21 -8.44 1.51
N TYR A 54 -28.13 -9.24 1.45
CA TYR A 54 -27.36 -9.50 0.23
C TYR A 54 -27.62 -10.93 -0.25
N THR A 55 -28.06 -11.12 -1.50
CA THR A 55 -28.37 -12.46 -2.06
C THR A 55 -27.31 -12.99 -3.03
N ARG A 56 -26.31 -12.18 -3.40
CA ARG A 56 -25.33 -12.51 -4.45
C ARG A 56 -23.90 -12.16 -4.05
N HIS A 57 -22.95 -12.98 -4.49
CA HIS A 57 -21.50 -12.78 -4.31
C HIS A 57 -20.81 -12.71 -5.67
N ILE A 58 -20.00 -11.68 -5.89
CA ILE A 58 -18.99 -11.61 -6.94
C ILE A 58 -17.66 -11.95 -6.29
N THR A 59 -17.01 -13.07 -6.64
CA THR A 59 -15.72 -13.46 -6.02
C THR A 59 -14.54 -13.08 -6.89
N TYR A 60 -13.48 -12.54 -6.29
CA TYR A 60 -12.20 -12.27 -6.97
C TYR A 60 -11.21 -13.42 -6.82
N ARG A 61 -10.57 -13.83 -7.93
CA ARG A 61 -9.50 -14.85 -7.97
C ARG A 61 -8.61 -14.63 -9.19
N ASP A 62 -7.30 -14.74 -9.02
CA ASP A 62 -6.30 -14.85 -10.11
C ASP A 62 -6.44 -13.79 -11.24
N GLY A 63 -6.71 -12.54 -10.88
CA GLY A 63 -6.87 -11.42 -11.82
C GLY A 63 -8.26 -11.32 -12.46
N ARG A 64 -9.25 -12.07 -11.96
CA ARG A 64 -10.59 -12.19 -12.53
C ARG A 64 -11.68 -12.10 -11.47
N PHE A 65 -12.88 -11.71 -11.89
CA PHE A 65 -14.10 -11.80 -11.10
C PHE A 65 -14.99 -12.92 -11.64
N THR A 66 -15.53 -13.75 -10.74
CA THR A 66 -16.62 -14.68 -11.06
C THR A 66 -17.92 -14.05 -10.59
N LEU A 67 -18.88 -13.89 -11.50
CA LEU A 67 -20.17 -13.26 -11.25
C LEU A 67 -21.22 -14.28 -10.75
N PRO A 68 -22.37 -13.81 -10.20
CA PRO A 68 -23.44 -14.68 -9.72
C PRO A 68 -24.15 -15.49 -10.80
N ASP A 69 -23.89 -15.23 -12.09
CA ASP A 69 -24.35 -16.01 -13.25
C ASP A 69 -23.32 -17.07 -13.70
N GLY A 70 -22.18 -17.18 -12.99
CA GLY A 70 -21.07 -18.07 -13.34
C GLY A 70 -20.12 -17.52 -14.41
N SER A 71 -20.37 -16.33 -14.97
CA SER A 71 -19.46 -15.71 -15.95
C SER A 71 -18.17 -15.23 -15.28
N ILE A 72 -17.04 -15.35 -15.98
CA ILE A 72 -15.71 -15.01 -15.43
C ILE A 72 -15.06 -13.89 -16.26
N VAL A 73 -15.10 -12.67 -15.75
CA VAL A 73 -14.57 -11.46 -16.41
C VAL A 73 -13.17 -11.10 -15.89
N PRO A 74 -12.29 -10.50 -16.70
CA PRO A 74 -11.03 -9.95 -16.19
C PRO A 74 -11.30 -8.77 -15.25
N ALA A 75 -10.48 -8.62 -14.22
CA ALA A 75 -10.43 -7.39 -13.44
C ALA A 75 -9.67 -6.31 -14.23
N ASP A 76 -10.19 -5.08 -14.21
CA ASP A 76 -9.53 -3.92 -14.80
C ASP A 76 -8.46 -3.36 -13.84
N PRO A 77 -7.29 -2.91 -14.31
CA PRO A 77 -6.25 -2.33 -13.45
C PRO A 77 -6.70 -1.09 -12.66
N ASN A 78 -7.77 -0.39 -13.08
CA ASN A 78 -8.37 0.73 -12.36
C ASN A 78 -9.36 0.28 -11.26
N GLY A 79 -9.48 -1.02 -10.99
CA GLY A 79 -10.28 -1.59 -9.90
C GLY A 79 -11.74 -1.89 -10.23
N GLY A 80 -12.13 -1.78 -11.50
CA GLY A 80 -13.46 -2.19 -11.99
C GLY A 80 -13.43 -3.50 -12.79
N PHE A 81 -14.48 -3.74 -13.59
CA PHE A 81 -14.53 -4.83 -14.57
C PHE A 81 -15.59 -4.56 -15.64
N THR A 82 -15.47 -5.19 -16.81
CA THR A 82 -16.48 -5.13 -17.87
C THR A 82 -17.33 -6.39 -17.89
N ILE A 83 -18.65 -6.26 -17.81
CA ILE A 83 -19.59 -7.39 -17.85
C ILE A 83 -19.90 -7.85 -19.28
N SER A 84 -20.54 -9.02 -19.40
CA SER A 84 -20.91 -9.67 -20.67
C SER A 84 -21.75 -8.80 -21.63
N THR A 85 -22.46 -7.79 -21.12
CA THR A 85 -23.22 -6.81 -21.93
C THR A 85 -22.36 -5.67 -22.49
N GLY A 86 -21.06 -5.65 -22.21
CA GLY A 86 -20.13 -4.58 -22.61
C GLY A 86 -20.10 -3.36 -21.68
N ALA A 87 -20.93 -3.32 -20.64
CA ALA A 87 -20.91 -2.24 -19.65
C ALA A 87 -19.68 -2.36 -18.72
N TYR A 88 -18.94 -1.27 -18.54
CA TYR A 88 -17.90 -1.16 -17.52
C TYR A 88 -18.50 -0.80 -16.16
N ILE A 89 -18.07 -1.51 -15.12
CA ILE A 89 -18.49 -1.35 -13.73
C ILE A 89 -17.31 -0.74 -12.96
N PRO A 90 -17.31 0.58 -12.70
CA PRO A 90 -16.26 1.23 -11.90
C PRO A 90 -16.45 0.96 -10.40
N PRO A 91 -15.37 1.04 -9.60
CA PRO A 91 -15.49 1.14 -8.15
C PRO A 91 -16.21 2.45 -7.77
N ASP A 92 -17.02 2.42 -6.72
CA ASP A 92 -17.87 3.55 -6.30
C ASP A 92 -17.14 4.62 -5.46
N GLY A 93 -15.83 4.48 -5.26
CA GLY A 93 -15.00 5.33 -4.40
C GLY A 93 -15.17 5.11 -2.89
N ALA A 94 -16.19 4.36 -2.48
CA ALA A 94 -16.56 4.07 -1.08
C ALA A 94 -16.41 2.56 -0.74
N GLY A 95 -15.52 1.85 -1.44
CA GLY A 95 -15.22 0.44 -1.20
C GLY A 95 -16.27 -0.54 -1.76
N GLY A 96 -17.06 -0.13 -2.74
CA GLY A 96 -18.06 -0.95 -3.42
C GLY A 96 -18.07 -0.74 -4.94
N ILE A 97 -19.18 -1.13 -5.57
CA ILE A 97 -19.50 -0.91 -6.99
C ILE A 97 -20.98 -0.55 -7.13
N ILE A 98 -21.34 0.15 -8.21
CA ILE A 98 -22.74 0.36 -8.63
C ILE A 98 -22.98 -0.43 -9.91
N LEU A 99 -23.92 -1.37 -9.89
CA LEU A 99 -24.35 -2.13 -11.07
C LEU A 99 -25.26 -1.28 -11.98
N PRO A 100 -25.43 -1.64 -13.28
CA PRO A 100 -26.19 -0.82 -14.23
C PRO A 100 -27.70 -0.74 -13.94
N ASN A 101 -28.21 -1.61 -13.05
CA ASN A 101 -29.57 -1.58 -12.52
C ASN A 101 -29.71 -0.69 -11.26
N GLY A 102 -28.67 0.05 -10.87
CA GLY A 102 -28.63 0.90 -9.68
C GLY A 102 -28.35 0.16 -8.36
N ALA A 103 -28.17 -1.16 -8.39
CA ALA A 103 -27.84 -1.92 -7.17
C ALA A 103 -26.40 -1.62 -6.71
N ARG A 104 -26.24 -1.18 -5.46
CA ARG A 104 -24.93 -1.02 -4.82
C ARG A 104 -24.47 -2.34 -4.23
N CYS A 105 -23.27 -2.77 -4.57
CA CYS A 105 -22.58 -3.88 -3.91
C CYS A 105 -21.44 -3.35 -3.03
N ILE A 106 -21.15 -4.01 -1.92
CA ILE A 106 -20.07 -3.65 -0.98
C ILE A 106 -18.91 -4.65 -1.08
N SER A 107 -17.67 -4.24 -0.80
CA SER A 107 -16.53 -5.16 -0.73
C SER A 107 -16.75 -6.30 0.27
N ASP A 108 -16.33 -7.51 -0.11
CA ASP A 108 -16.30 -8.69 0.76
C ASP A 108 -15.04 -8.77 1.66
N SER A 109 -14.17 -7.75 1.59
CA SER A 109 -12.83 -7.70 2.20
C SER A 109 -11.80 -8.70 1.64
N ALA A 110 -12.18 -9.52 0.66
CA ALA A 110 -11.32 -10.44 -0.13
C ALA A 110 -11.16 -9.98 -1.60
N ARG A 111 -11.47 -8.71 -1.89
CA ARG A 111 -11.51 -8.04 -3.21
C ARG A 111 -12.70 -8.42 -4.11
N GLY A 112 -13.61 -9.27 -3.67
CA GLY A 112 -14.92 -9.45 -4.29
C GLY A 112 -15.97 -8.47 -3.75
N TYR A 113 -17.24 -8.72 -4.06
CA TYR A 113 -18.36 -7.87 -3.65
C TYR A 113 -19.62 -8.67 -3.28
N PHE A 114 -20.30 -8.24 -2.22
CA PHE A 114 -21.66 -8.67 -1.89
C PHE A 114 -22.68 -7.73 -2.51
N CYS A 115 -23.62 -8.28 -3.27
CA CYS A 115 -24.71 -7.56 -3.93
C CYS A 115 -26.09 -7.98 -3.36
N PRO A 116 -27.07 -7.05 -3.32
CA PRO A 116 -28.47 -7.38 -2.99
C PRO A 116 -29.02 -8.44 -3.94
#